data_AF-A0A7Y2XKD2-F1
#
_entry.id   AF-A0A7Y2XKD2-F1
#
_cell.length_a   1.000
_cell.length_b   1.000
_cell.length_c   1.000
_cell.angle_alpha   90.00
_cell.angle_beta   90.00
_cell.angle_gamma   90.00
#
_symmetry.space_group_name_H-M   'P 1'
#
loop_
_entity.id
_entity.type
_entity.pdbx_description
1 polymer ?
#
loop_
_entity_poly.entity_id
_entity_poly.type
_entity_poly.pdbx_seq_one_letter_code
_entity_poly.pdbx_strand_id
1 'polypeptide(L)'
;MYVTISDQDTDYDLPHQLTQRTSCLPETRLKPEAHLFREGDHVERIYQVISGAVSLTRLLEDGRRQIIAFGFPGDIVGFPCDGRYHTD
;
A
#
# COMPACT_ATOMS: atom_id res chain seq x y z
N MET A 1 -1.60 10.08 4.39
CA MET A 1 -1.15 10.78 3.14
C MET A 1 -0.74 9.75 2.09
N TYR A 2 -1.53 9.54 1.03
CA TYR A 2 -1.14 8.67 -0.08
C TYR A 2 -0.35 9.47 -1.13
N VAL A 3 0.79 8.92 -1.58
CA VAL A 3 1.52 9.42 -2.74
C VAL A 3 0.98 8.67 -3.95
N THR A 4 0.12 9.32 -4.73
CA THR A 4 -0.21 8.83 -6.07
C THR A 4 1.01 9.08 -6.95
N ILE A 5 1.72 8.03 -7.36
CA ILE A 5 2.64 8.14 -8.48
C ILE A 5 1.72 8.20 -9.71
N SER A 6 1.21 9.40 -10.00
CA SER A 6 0.45 9.64 -11.22
C SER A 6 1.38 9.35 -12.39
N ASP A 7 1.07 8.32 -13.18
CA ASP A 7 1.75 7.98 -14.43
C ASP A 7 1.47 9.01 -15.54
N GLN A 8 1.51 10.31 -15.21
CA GLN A 8 1.33 11.38 -16.17
C GLN A 8 2.63 12.16 -16.30
N ASP A 9 3.39 11.79 -17.34
CA ASP A 9 4.41 12.57 -18.03
C ASP A 9 5.15 13.60 -17.16
N THR A 10 5.85 13.12 -16.14
CA THR A 10 6.88 13.94 -15.52
C THR A 10 8.22 13.44 -16.04
N ASP A 11 8.81 14.27 -16.91
CA ASP A 11 10.18 14.21 -17.41
C ASP A 11 11.17 14.33 -16.22
N TYR A 12 11.20 13.27 -15.42
CA TYR A 12 12.25 13.01 -14.46
C TYR A 12 13.31 12.22 -15.21
N ASP A 13 14.45 12.86 -15.45
CA ASP A 13 15.71 12.22 -15.86
C ASP A 13 16.26 11.39 -14.68
N LEU A 14 15.46 10.44 -14.22
CA LEU A 14 15.83 9.41 -13.25
C LEU A 14 16.59 8.34 -14.03
N PRO A 15 17.69 7.78 -13.47
CA PRO A 15 18.31 6.61 -14.07
C PRO A 15 17.25 5.52 -14.22
N HIS A 16 16.99 5.15 -15.47
CA HIS A 16 16.03 4.18 -16.02
C HIS A 16 16.25 2.72 -15.55
N GLN A 17 16.82 2.53 -14.36
CA GLN A 17 17.32 1.27 -13.82
C GLN A 17 16.39 0.63 -12.77
N LEU A 18 15.24 1.23 -12.45
CA LEU A 18 14.27 0.65 -11.50
C LEU A 18 13.15 -0.14 -12.18
N THR A 19 12.95 0.03 -13.49
CA THR A 19 11.86 -0.63 -14.25
C THR A 19 12.09 -2.14 -14.45
N GLN A 20 13.25 -2.67 -14.06
CA GLN A 20 13.68 -4.03 -14.41
C GLN A 20 13.96 -4.96 -13.21
N ARG A 21 13.52 -4.62 -11.98
CA ARG A 21 13.85 -5.39 -10.76
C ARG A 21 12.70 -6.11 -10.05
N THR A 22 11.47 -6.09 -10.59
CA THR A 22 10.32 -6.70 -9.91
C THR A 22 10.12 -8.19 -10.18
N SER A 23 10.87 -8.80 -11.12
CA SER A 23 10.61 -10.16 -11.59
C SER A 23 10.85 -11.29 -10.57
N CYS A 24 11.34 -11.00 -9.36
CA CYS A 24 11.49 -11.98 -8.28
C CYS A 24 10.94 -11.56 -6.91
N LEU A 25 10.24 -10.42 -6.82
CA LEU A 25 9.67 -10.03 -5.53
C LEU A 25 8.59 -11.03 -5.12
N PRO A 26 8.55 -11.45 -3.85
CA PRO A 26 7.54 -12.40 -3.38
C PRO A 26 6.15 -11.77 -3.48
N GLU A 27 5.26 -12.45 -4.21
CA GLU A 27 3.88 -12.01 -4.39
C GLU A 27 2.99 -12.52 -3.24
N THR A 28 2.16 -11.63 -2.69
CA THR A 28 1.16 -12.00 -1.67
C THR A 28 -0.23 -11.98 -2.31
N ARG A 29 -0.85 -13.16 -2.48
CA ARG A 29 -2.24 -13.27 -2.93
C ARG A 29 -3.18 -13.41 -1.73
N LEU A 30 -4.20 -12.57 -1.69
CA LEU A 30 -5.20 -12.57 -0.63
C LEU A 30 -6.59 -12.89 -1.20
N LYS A 31 -7.41 -13.54 -0.38
CA LYS A 31 -8.85 -13.64 -0.67
C LYS A 31 -9.52 -12.29 -0.39
N PRO A 32 -10.67 -12.00 -1.00
CA PRO A 32 -11.49 -10.87 -0.60
C PRO A 32 -11.68 -10.84 0.91
N GLU A 33 -11.66 -9.63 1.49
CA GLU A 33 -11.83 -9.36 2.92
C GLU A 33 -10.71 -9.88 3.85
N ALA A 34 -9.68 -10.55 3.31
CA ALA A 34 -8.50 -10.89 4.09
C ALA A 34 -7.65 -9.64 4.36
N HIS A 35 -7.09 -9.55 5.57
CA HIS A 35 -6.25 -8.42 5.98
C HIS A 35 -4.81 -8.62 5.53
N LEU A 36 -4.23 -7.62 4.86
CA LEU A 36 -2.81 -7.58 4.50
C LEU A 36 -1.92 -7.28 5.71
N PHE A 37 -2.37 -6.38 6.58
CA PHE A 37 -1.78 -6.04 7.87
C PHE A 37 -2.87 -5.43 8.77
N ARG A 38 -2.56 -5.22 10.05
CA ARG A 38 -3.42 -4.48 10.97
C ARG A 38 -2.70 -3.23 11.46
N GLU A 39 -3.48 -2.19 11.76
CA GLU A 39 -2.97 -0.99 12.39
C GLU A 39 -2.28 -1.33 13.71
N GLY A 40 -1.10 -0.76 13.94
CA GLY A 40 -0.28 -1.00 15.11
C GLY A 40 0.61 -2.23 15.02
N ASP A 41 0.46 -3.12 14.03
CA ASP A 41 1.40 -4.24 13.84
C ASP A 41 2.78 -3.69 13.42
N HIS A 42 3.86 -4.40 13.79
CA HIS A 42 5.20 -4.04 13.34
C HIS A 42 5.31 -4.13 11.82
N VAL A 43 5.93 -3.12 11.19
CA VAL A 43 6.13 -3.13 9.74
C VAL A 43 7.27 -4.06 9.38
N GLU A 44 6.95 -5.09 8.61
CA GLU A 44 7.95 -5.99 8.01
C GLU A 44 8.12 -5.72 6.51
N ARG A 45 7.07 -5.26 5.83
CA ARG A 45 7.01 -5.15 4.37
C ARG A 45 6.12 -3.98 3.96
N ILE A 46 6.47 -3.33 2.86
CA ILE A 46 5.55 -2.48 2.09
C ILE A 46 5.09 -3.25 0.86
N TYR A 47 3.92 -2.92 0.35
CA TYR A 47 3.30 -3.66 -0.75
C TYR A 47 2.93 -2.71 -1.88
N GLN A 48 3.18 -3.13 -3.11
CA GLN A 48 2.58 -2.53 -4.29
C GLN A 48 1.37 -3.36 -4.69
N VAL A 49 0.25 -2.72 -4.97
CA VAL A 49 -0.93 -3.40 -5.50
C VAL A 49 -0.65 -3.80 -6.95
N ILE A 50 -0.71 -5.10 -7.24
CA ILE A 50 -0.50 -5.62 -8.61
C ILE A 50 -1.84 -5.84 -9.33
N SER A 51 -2.89 -6.26 -8.62
CA SER A 51 -4.24 -6.44 -9.18
C SER A 51 -5.32 -6.29 -8.11
N GLY A 52 -6.52 -5.87 -8.52
CA GLY A 52 -7.67 -5.72 -7.63
C GLY A 52 -7.70 -4.37 -6.94
N ALA A 53 -8.32 -4.32 -5.75
CA ALA A 53 -8.38 -3.11 -4.93
C ALA A 53 -8.16 -3.48 -3.46
N VAL A 54 -7.50 -2.58 -2.72
CA VAL A 54 -7.30 -2.69 -1.28
C VAL A 54 -8.03 -1.53 -0.61
N SER A 55 -8.78 -1.79 0.45
CA SER A 55 -9.34 -0.74 1.29
C SER A 55 -8.47 -0.54 2.53
N LEU A 56 -8.14 0.72 2.83
CA LEU A 56 -7.58 1.08 4.13
C LEU A 56 -8.75 1.43 5.05
N THR A 57 -8.80 0.75 6.18
CA THR A 57 -9.82 0.97 7.21
C THR A 57 -9.20 1.34 8.53
N ARG A 58 -9.77 2.33 9.20
CA ARG A 58 -9.47 2.68 10.58
C ARG A 58 -10.57 2.20 11.51
N LEU A 59 -10.20 1.69 12.67
CA LEU A 59 -11.12 1.43 13.77
C LEU A 59 -11.26 2.71 14.60
N LEU A 60 -12.48 3.22 14.73
CA LEU A 60 -12.80 4.38 15.55
C LEU A 60 -12.96 3.96 17.02
N GLU A 61 -12.85 4.94 17.93
CA GLU A 61 -12.97 4.71 19.38
C GLU A 61 -14.34 4.11 19.79
N ASP A 62 -15.38 4.37 19.00
CA ASP A 62 -16.72 3.81 19.19
C ASP A 62 -16.91 2.40 18.62
N GLY A 63 -15.83 1.78 18.11
CA GLY A 63 -15.82 0.44 17.55
C GLY A 63 -16.24 0.34 16.08
N ARG A 64 -16.61 1.45 15.43
CA ARG A 64 -16.92 1.44 13.99
C ARG A 64 -15.66 1.35 13.14
N ARG A 65 -15.79 0.75 11.95
CA ARG A 65 -14.75 0.74 10.93
C ARG A 65 -15.09 1.72 9.84
N GLN A 66 -14.19 2.65 9.57
CA GLN A 66 -14.31 3.62 8.48
C GLN A 66 -13.33 3.26 7.38
N ILE A 67 -13.81 3.19 6.14
CA ILE A 67 -12.92 3.18 4.97
C ILE A 67 -12.44 4.61 4.76
N ILE A 68 -11.13 4.80 4.78
CA ILE A 68 -10.48 6.11 4.67
C ILE A 68 -9.79 6.32 3.34
N ALA A 69 -9.43 5.24 2.65
CA ALA A 69 -8.80 5.27 1.33
C ALA A 69 -8.96 3.93 0.62
N PHE A 70 -8.81 3.96 -0.70
CA PHE A 70 -8.65 2.79 -1.55
C PHE A 70 -7.31 2.87 -2.28
N GLY A 71 -6.66 1.71 -2.45
CA GLY A 71 -5.49 1.54 -3.30
C GLY A 71 -5.82 0.65 -4.51
N PHE A 72 -5.30 1.03 -5.66
CA PHE A 72 -5.49 0.40 -6.96
C PHE A 72 -4.14 -0.07 -7.53
N PRO A 73 -4.12 -0.85 -8.63
CA PRO A 73 -2.88 -1.35 -9.21
C PRO A 73 -1.89 -0.21 -9.50
N GLY A 74 -0.66 -0.36 -9.01
CA GLY A 74 0.37 0.67 -9.04
C GLY A 74 0.60 1.34 -7.69
N ASP A 75 -0.43 1.46 -6.85
CA ASP A 75 -0.33 2.12 -5.54
C ASP A 75 0.50 1.31 -4.55
N ILE A 76 1.19 2.03 -3.66
CA ILE A 76 1.98 1.45 -2.58
C ILE A 76 1.25 1.65 -1.24
N VAL A 77 1.16 0.59 -0.43
CA VAL A 77 0.48 0.56 0.86
C VAL A 77 1.38 -0.01 1.96
N GLY A 78 1.05 0.31 3.22
CA GLY A 78 1.74 -0.22 4.40
C GLY A 78 2.96 0.60 4.84
N PHE A 79 3.01 1.89 4.54
CA PHE A 79 4.10 2.76 5.00
C PHE A 79 4.18 2.80 6.54
N PRO A 80 5.39 2.68 7.11
CA PRO A 80 5.57 2.71 8.55
C PRO A 80 5.42 4.12 9.12
N CYS A 81 4.74 4.22 10.26
CA CYS A 81 4.86 5.33 11.20
C CYS A 81 5.39 4.75 12.52
N ASP A 82 6.52 5.25 13.02
CA ASP A 82 7.18 4.72 14.22
C ASP A 82 7.41 3.20 14.21
N GLY A 83 7.73 2.65 13.02
CA GLY A 83 7.98 1.22 12.82
C GLY A 83 6.73 0.33 12.89
N ARG A 84 5.53 0.91 12.90
CA ARG A 84 4.24 0.22 12.90
C ARG A 84 3.39 0.63 11.70
N TYR A 85 2.50 -0.25 11.28
CA TYR A 85 1.54 0.08 10.22
C TYR A 85 0.54 1.10 10.75
N HIS A 86 0.33 2.16 9.97
CA HIS A 86 -0.58 3.25 10.30
C HIS A 86 -1.57 3.50 9.15
N THR A 87 -2.69 4.16 9.44
CA THR A 87 -3.87 4.25 8.56
C THR A 87 -4.39 5.69 8.48
N ASP A 88 -3.57 6.64 8.04
CA ASP A 88 -3.83 8.10 8.05
C ASP A 88 -3.21 8.78 6.84
#